data_AF-A0A840HVK7-F1
#
_entry.id   AF-A0A840HVK7-F1
#
_cell.length_a   1.000
_cell.length_b   1.000
_cell.length_c   1.000
_cell.angle_alpha   90.00
_cell.angle_beta   90.00
_cell.angle_gamma   90.00
#
_symmetry.space_group_name_H-M   'P 1'
#
loop_
_entity.id
_entity.type
_entity.pdbx_description
1 polymer ?
#
loop_
_entity_poly.entity_id
_entity_poly.type
_entity_poly.pdbx_seq_one_letter_code
_entity_poly.pdbx_strand_id
1 'polypeptide(L)' 'MTAAARISQADMERAVKAVKAGGYERARIVMDLEKQRIEVIIGESEEVAPPAADDWRRNQPLYSGQG' A
#
# COMPACT_ATOMS: atom_id res chain seq x y z
N MET A 1 -2.66 -10.20 27.59
CA MET A 1 -1.48 -9.45 27.09
C MET A 1 -1.92 -8.78 25.79
N THR A 2 -2.17 -7.47 25.77
CA THR A 2 -2.80 -6.76 24.63
C THR A 2 -1.83 -5.73 24.05
N ALA A 3 -0.67 -6.19 23.59
CA ALA A 3 0.18 -5.36 22.76
C ALA A 3 -0.41 -5.31 21.35
N ALA A 4 -0.56 -4.11 20.79
CA ALA A 4 -0.97 -3.97 19.39
C ALA A 4 0.01 -4.75 18.50
N ALA A 5 -0.51 -5.61 17.62
CA ALA A 5 0.29 -6.25 16.60
C ALA A 5 0.85 -5.17 15.67
N ARG A 6 2.16 -4.94 15.73
CA ARG A 6 2.86 -3.99 14.86
C ARG A 6 3.57 -4.80 13.79
N ILE A 7 3.21 -4.55 12.54
CA ILE A 7 3.95 -5.07 11.40
C ILE A 7 5.10 -4.09 11.15
N SER A 8 6.33 -4.58 11.30
CA SER A 8 7.54 -3.81 11.03
C SER A 8 8.06 -4.10 9.62
N GLN A 9 9.03 -3.30 9.17
CA GLN A 9 9.75 -3.57 7.92
C GLN A 9 10.44 -4.95 7.94
N ALA A 10 10.95 -5.38 9.10
CA ALA A 10 11.58 -6.70 9.24
C ALA A 10 10.59 -7.85 9.00
N ASP A 11 9.31 -7.65 9.33
CA ASP A 11 8.25 -8.64 9.04
C ASP A 11 8.00 -8.74 7.53
N MET A 12 7.95 -7.60 6.85
CA MET A 12 7.78 -7.55 5.39
C MET A 12 8.95 -8.23 4.66
N GLU A 13 10.18 -7.97 5.10
CA GLU A 13 11.36 -8.64 4.53
C GLU A 13 11.33 -10.16 4.72
N ARG A 14 10.90 -10.63 5.89
CA ARG A 14 10.74 -12.07 6.16
C ARG A 14 9.68 -12.68 5.24
N ALA A 15 8.55 -12.01 5.06
CA ALA A 15 7.49 -12.48 4.17
C ALA A 15 7.99 -12.61 2.72
N VAL A 16 8.67 -11.60 2.18
CA VAL A 16 9.20 -11.63 0.81
C VAL A 16 10.28 -12.71 0.66
N LYS A 17 11.17 -12.86 1.64
CA LYS A 17 12.20 -13.93 1.63
C LYS A 17 11.56 -15.32 1.61
N ALA A 18 10.51 -15.54 2.40
CA ALA A 18 9.80 -16.81 2.44
C ALA A 18 9.11 -17.13 1.10
N VAL A 19 8.47 -16.13 0.47
CA VAL A 19 7.84 -16.29 -0.86
C VAL A 19 8.89 -16.64 -1.92
N LYS A 20 10.02 -15.94 -1.94
CA LYS A 20 11.14 -16.25 -2.84
C LYS A 20 11.72 -17.63 -2.60
N ALA A 21 11.92 -18.02 -1.34
CA ALA A 21 12.43 -19.35 -0.98
C ALA A 21 11.47 -20.47 -1.39
N GLY A 22 10.16 -20.19 -1.40
CA GLY A 22 9.14 -21.09 -1.94
C GLY A 22 9.08 -21.17 -3.46
N GLY A 23 9.91 -20.39 -4.19
CA GLY A 23 9.95 -20.40 -5.65
C GLY A 23 8.78 -19.67 -6.31
N TYR A 24 8.02 -18.87 -5.56
CA TYR A 24 6.90 -18.11 -6.10
C TYR A 24 7.37 -16.76 -6.64
N GLU A 25 7.04 -16.48 -7.89
CA GLU A 25 7.25 -15.16 -8.51
C GLU A 25 6.22 -14.12 -8.02
N ARG A 26 4.99 -14.58 -7.77
CA ARG A 26 3.86 -13.76 -7.31
C ARG A 26 3.15 -14.44 -6.16
N ALA A 27 2.74 -13.66 -5.16
CA ALA A 27 2.00 -14.17 -4.01
C ALA A 27 1.03 -13.13 -3.46
N ARG A 28 -0.11 -13.59 -2.94
CA ARG A 28 -1.04 -12.80 -2.15
C ARG A 28 -1.18 -13.46 -0.78
N ILE A 29 -0.71 -12.78 0.25
CA ILE A 29 -0.83 -13.22 1.64
C ILE A 29 -2.00 -12.46 2.24
N VAL A 30 -3.05 -13.19 2.64
CA VAL A 30 -4.25 -12.62 3.27
C VAL A 30 -4.22 -12.94 4.75
N MET A 31 -4.22 -11.90 5.57
CA MET A 31 -4.42 -12.00 7.01
C MET A 31 -5.84 -11.54 7.32
N ASP A 32 -6.71 -12.51 7.61
CA ASP A 32 -8.09 -12.23 8.02
C ASP A 32 -8.14 -12.09 9.55
N LEU A 33 -8.26 -10.86 10.02
CA LEU A 33 -8.35 -10.54 11.44
C LEU A 33 -9.81 -10.21 11.76
N GLU A 34 -10.21 -10.45 13.01
CA GLU A 34 -11.60 -10.35 13.48
C GLU A 34 -12.32 -9.04 13.07
N LYS A 35 -11.57 -7.93 12.93
CA LYS A 35 -12.11 -6.60 12.59
C LYS A 35 -11.50 -5.98 11.33
N GLN A 36 -10.54 -6.64 10.69
CA GLN A 36 -9.84 -6.07 9.54
C GLN A 36 -9.18 -7.17 8.70
N ARG A 37 -9.13 -6.96 7.39
CA ARG A 37 -8.33 -7.78 6.48
C ARG A 37 -7.07 -7.00 6.09
N ILE A 38 -5.92 -7.67 6.14
CA ILE A 38 -4.65 -7.14 5.62
C ILE A 38 -4.23 -8.04 4.46
N GLU A 39 -3.90 -7.43 3.32
CA GLU A 39 -3.38 -8.13 2.15
C GLU A 39 -1.97 -7.65 1.84
N VAL A 40 -1.04 -8.60 1.70
CA VAL A 40 0.33 -8.34 1.22
C VAL A 40 0.44 -8.98 -0.15
N ILE A 41 0.59 -8.14 -1.18
CA ILE A 41 0.71 -8.57 -2.56
C ILE A 41 2.16 -8.41 -3.00
N ILE A 42 2.74 -9.48 -3.55
CA ILE A 42 4.13 -9.57 -3.97
C ILE A 42 4.16 -9.91 -5.46
N GLY A 43 4.95 -9.18 -6.22
CA GLY A 43 5.12 -9.42 -7.65
C GLY A 43 3.96 -8.95 -8.53
N GLU A 44 3.03 -8.16 -7.98
CA GLU A 44 2.07 -7.41 -8.79
C GLU A 44 2.80 -6.17 -9.32
N SER A 45 2.87 -6.03 -10.64
CA SER A 45 3.24 -4.77 -11.28
C SER A 45 2.21 -3.74 -10.85
N GLU A 46 2.65 -2.55 -10.39
CA GLU A 46 1.74 -1.42 -10.22
C GLU A 46 0.95 -1.28 -11.53
N GLU A 47 -0.31 -1.71 -11.56
CA GLU A 47 -1.25 -1.07 -12.45
C GLU A 47 -1.34 0.34 -11.85
N VAL A 48 -0.47 1.21 -12.35
CA VAL A 48 -0.50 2.63 -12.09
C VAL A 48 -1.86 3.05 -12.66
N ALA A 49 -2.90 2.94 -11.84
CA ALA A 49 -4.09 3.74 -12.04
C ALA A 49 -3.53 5.15 -12.19
N PRO A 50 -3.65 5.79 -13.37
CA PRO A 50 -3.16 7.15 -13.52
C PRO A 50 -3.75 7.92 -12.34
N PRO A 51 -2.94 8.72 -11.61
CA PRO A 51 -3.46 9.49 -10.50
C PRO A 51 -4.73 10.14 -11.01
N ALA A 52 -5.86 9.85 -10.35
CA ALA A 52 -7.12 10.50 -10.69
C ALA A 52 -6.78 11.97 -10.88
N ALA A 53 -7.10 12.54 -12.04
CA ALA A 53 -6.65 13.87 -12.42
C ALA A 53 -7.20 14.88 -11.41
N ASP A 54 -6.51 15.02 -10.28
CA ASP A 54 -6.74 16.01 -9.27
C ASP A 54 -6.10 17.24 -9.87
N ASP A 55 -6.90 17.90 -10.70
CA ASP A 55 -6.61 19.19 -11.29
C ASP A 55 -6.56 20.20 -10.14
N TRP A 56 -5.47 20.16 -9.37
CA TRP A 56 -5.22 21.04 -8.24
C TRP A 56 -5.23 22.52 -8.68
N ARG A 57 -5.09 22.81 -9.98
CA ARG A 57 -5.33 24.14 -10.57
C ARG A 57 -6.79 24.56 -10.51
N ARG A 58 -7.76 23.64 -10.61
CA ARG A 58 -9.20 23.92 -10.51
C ARG A 58 -9.62 24.40 -9.11
N ASN A 59 -8.90 23.94 -8.07
CA ASN A 59 -9.19 24.28 -6.67
C ASN A 59 -8.25 25.35 -6.10
N GLN A 60 -7.45 26.02 -6.94
CA GLN A 60 -6.71 27.20 -6.47
C GLN A 60 -7.70 28.36 -6.29
N PRO A 61 -7.78 28.96 -5.09
CA PRO A 61 -8.47 30.23 -4.93
C PRO A 61 -7.82 31.24 -5.87
N LEU A 62 -8.64 31.89 -6.70
CA LEU A 62 -8.22 33.00 -7.56
C LEU A 62 -7.74 34.13 -6.65
N TYR A 63 -6.45 34.13 -6.30
CA TYR A 63 -5.82 35.33 -5.76
C TYR A 63 -5.71 36.33 -6.91
N SER A 64 -6.80 37.04 -7.15
CA SER A 64 -6.84 38.25 -7.95
C SER A 64 -6.11 39.35 -7.19
N GLY A 65 -4.78 39.32 -7.24
CA GLY A 65 -3.98 40.52 -7.02
C GLY A 65 -3.99 41.33 -8.31
N GLN A 66 -4.72 42.44 -8.33
CA GLN A 66 -4.21 43.77 -8.76
C GLN A 66 -5.36 44.78 -8.85
N GLY A 67 -5.30 45.74 -7.94
CA GLY A 67 -5.89 47.07 -8.00
C GLY A 67 -4.98 47.98 -7.19
#